data_AF-A0A929M4Z1-F1
#
_entry.id   AF-A0A929M4Z1-F1
#
_cell.length_a   1.000
_cell.length_b   1.000
_cell.length_c   1.000
_cell.angle_alpha   90.00
_cell.angle_beta   90.00
_cell.angle_gamma   90.00
#
_symmetry.space_group_name_H-M   'P 1'
#
loop_
_entity.id
_entity.type
_entity.pdbx_description
1 polymer ?
#
loop_
_entity_poly.entity_id
_entity_poly.type
_entity_poly.pdbx_seq_one_letter_code
_entity_poly.pdbx_strand_id
1 'polypeptide(L)'
;MALDDYSYDIDTTEGLGNSQEKVSALSEKFKESIKKASSGIARTQKDEKKAKKYDFLLANFLVKIIINKKYDPVLENIFKTMDFGYSSNFVLGILSLINTEVSDRIREISGKQKLEFDFKLDEEVEFDDNNLNSKIKDRINLWIEDIIDSTTIEYSNIQNKRNIELLDKDEKVIVIFMAQIISFFLKESNISIKKAKAISISDFIKSDVRKALKSIKIDEV
;
A
#
# COMPACT_ATOMS: atom_id res chain seq x y z
N MET A 1 -27.05 33.10 -11.26
CA MET A 1 -27.09 34.37 -12.01
C MET A 1 -26.24 35.35 -11.22
N ALA A 2 -25.25 36.05 -11.78
CA ALA A 2 -25.04 36.42 -13.17
C ALA A 2 -23.57 36.19 -13.59
N LEU A 3 -23.43 35.64 -14.79
CA LEU A 3 -22.31 35.95 -15.69
C LEU A 3 -22.55 37.41 -16.11
N ASP A 4 -21.63 38.32 -15.81
CA ASP A 4 -21.39 39.57 -16.54
C ASP A 4 -20.32 40.37 -15.80
N ASP A 5 -19.09 40.28 -16.29
CA ASP A 5 -18.14 41.40 -16.39
C ASP A 5 -16.81 40.89 -16.97
N TYR A 6 -16.84 40.64 -18.28
CA TYR A 6 -15.64 40.70 -19.12
C TYR A 6 -16.02 41.42 -20.41
N SER A 7 -16.15 42.75 -20.33
CA SER A 7 -16.15 43.59 -21.52
C SER A 7 -14.72 43.65 -22.05
N TYR A 8 -14.44 42.86 -23.08
CA TYR A 8 -13.26 43.11 -23.90
C TYR A 8 -13.63 44.19 -24.92
N ASP A 9 -13.11 45.39 -24.70
CA ASP A 9 -13.08 46.45 -25.70
C ASP A 9 -12.27 45.94 -26.91
N ILE A 10 -12.96 45.66 -28.01
CA ILE A 10 -12.33 45.40 -29.30
C ILE A 10 -12.23 46.74 -30.03
N ASP A 11 -11.17 47.49 -29.70
CA ASP A 11 -10.71 48.57 -30.57
C ASP A 11 -9.98 47.95 -31.77
N THR A 12 -10.61 48.05 -32.93
CA THR A 12 -10.03 47.72 -34.23
C THR A 12 -9.05 48.80 -34.64
N THR A 13 -7.78 48.45 -34.90
CA THR A 13 -7.10 48.59 -36.22
C THR A 13 -5.60 48.31 -36.12
N GLU A 14 -5.06 47.75 -37.23
CA GLU A 14 -3.65 47.50 -37.58
C GLU A 14 -3.09 46.09 -37.29
N GLY A 15 -2.94 45.29 -38.36
CA GLY A 15 -2.08 44.09 -38.38
C GLY A 15 -2.73 42.75 -38.75
N LEU A 16 -3.48 42.66 -39.86
CA LEU A 16 -4.17 41.43 -40.32
C LEU A 16 -3.26 40.30 -40.88
N GLY A 17 -1.95 40.32 -40.62
CA GLY A 17 -1.01 39.29 -41.10
C GLY A 17 -0.47 38.30 -40.05
N ASN A 18 -0.67 38.56 -38.75
CA ASN A 18 0.05 37.85 -37.67
C ASN A 18 -0.84 37.41 -36.50
N SER A 19 -2.15 37.65 -36.58
CA SER A 19 -3.12 37.46 -35.50
C SER A 19 -3.79 36.08 -35.53
N GLN A 20 -4.05 35.53 -36.72
CA GLN A 20 -4.78 34.27 -36.86
C GLN A 20 -3.96 33.05 -36.43
N GLU A 21 -2.66 33.04 -36.73
CA GLU A 21 -1.73 32.00 -36.24
C GLU A 21 -1.51 32.07 -34.73
N LYS A 22 -1.43 33.28 -34.15
CA LYS A 22 -1.30 33.46 -32.69
C LYS A 22 -2.55 33.03 -31.94
N VAL A 23 -3.74 33.34 -32.46
CA VAL A 23 -5.03 32.91 -31.88
C VAL A 23 -5.21 31.40 -32.03
N SER A 24 -4.82 30.82 -33.18
CA SER A 24 -4.78 29.37 -33.40
C SER A 24 -3.85 28.66 -32.41
N ALA A 25 -2.61 29.13 -32.27
CA ALA A 25 -1.63 28.55 -31.36
C ALA A 25 -2.03 28.70 -29.88
N LEU A 26 -2.72 29.78 -29.50
CA LEU A 26 -3.25 29.97 -28.15
C LEU A 26 -4.42 29.00 -27.87
N SER A 27 -5.31 28.80 -28.85
CA SER A 27 -6.40 27.82 -28.79
C SER A 27 -5.88 26.38 -28.73
N GLU A 28 -4.83 26.04 -29.48
CA GLU A 28 -4.17 24.74 -29.41
C GLU A 28 -3.51 24.51 -28.05
N LYS A 29 -2.75 25.48 -27.54
CA LYS A 29 -2.18 25.41 -26.18
C LYS A 29 -3.25 25.25 -25.10
N PHE A 30 -4.38 25.94 -25.24
CA PHE A 30 -5.51 25.79 -24.31
C PHE A 30 -6.16 24.40 -24.40
N LYS A 31 -6.40 23.88 -25.61
CA LYS A 31 -6.89 22.51 -25.83
C LYS A 31 -5.93 21.46 -25.28
N GLU A 32 -4.63 21.63 -25.49
CA GLU A 32 -3.61 20.76 -24.90
C GLU A 32 -3.60 20.83 -23.38
N SER A 33 -3.78 22.03 -22.80
CA SER A 33 -3.83 22.23 -21.36
C SER A 33 -5.06 21.57 -20.74
N ILE A 34 -6.23 21.70 -21.38
CA ILE A 34 -7.46 20.98 -20.99
C ILE A 34 -7.27 19.47 -21.12
N LYS A 35 -6.68 19.00 -22.20
CA LYS A 35 -6.41 17.56 -22.41
C LYS A 35 -5.48 17.01 -21.34
N LYS A 36 -4.41 17.74 -21.00
CA LYS A 36 -3.50 17.42 -19.90
C LYS A 36 -4.23 17.40 -18.56
N ALA A 37 -4.98 18.45 -18.23
CA ALA A 37 -5.75 18.53 -16.99
C ALA A 37 -6.78 17.40 -16.86
N SER A 38 -7.53 17.12 -17.93
CA SER A 38 -8.52 16.03 -17.98
C SER A 38 -7.85 14.66 -17.83
N SER A 39 -6.68 14.47 -18.44
CA SER A 39 -5.90 13.24 -18.28
C SER A 39 -5.35 13.08 -16.85
N GLY A 40 -4.96 14.18 -16.20
CA GLY A 40 -4.60 14.20 -14.78
C GLY A 40 -5.76 13.80 -13.88
N ILE A 41 -6.93 14.40 -14.07
CA ILE A 41 -8.16 14.05 -13.33
C ILE A 41 -8.50 12.56 -13.48
N ALA A 42 -8.46 12.04 -14.70
CA ALA A 42 -8.73 10.63 -14.97
C ALA A 42 -7.72 9.70 -14.28
N ARG A 43 -6.43 10.07 -14.24
CA ARG A 43 -5.40 9.33 -13.51
C ARG A 43 -5.66 9.34 -12.00
N THR A 44 -5.97 10.49 -11.42
CA THR A 44 -6.29 10.62 -9.99
C THR A 44 -7.51 9.79 -9.61
N GLN A 45 -8.59 9.84 -10.41
CA GLN A 45 -9.79 9.03 -10.17
C GLN A 45 -9.50 7.52 -10.21
N LYS A 46 -8.66 7.07 -11.16
CA LYS A 46 -8.23 5.67 -11.23
C LYS A 46 -7.41 5.29 -9.99
N ASP A 47 -6.55 6.17 -9.52
CA ASP A 47 -5.74 5.97 -8.32
C ASP A 47 -6.59 5.85 -7.06
N GLU A 48 -7.55 6.76 -6.89
CA GLU A 48 -8.49 6.76 -5.78
C GLU A 48 -9.37 5.51 -5.76
N LYS A 49 -9.81 5.04 -6.94
CA LYS A 49 -10.58 3.79 -7.05
C LYS A 49 -9.78 2.58 -6.53
N LYS A 50 -8.48 2.52 -6.81
CA LYS A 50 -7.60 1.47 -6.29
C LYS A 50 -7.42 1.57 -4.78
N ALA A 51 -7.18 2.77 -4.26
CA ALA A 51 -7.09 3.02 -2.82
C ALA A 51 -8.36 2.54 -2.08
N LYS A 52 -9.54 2.98 -2.56
CA LYS A 52 -10.84 2.58 -1.99
C LYS A 52 -11.05 1.08 -1.97
N LYS A 53 -10.63 0.35 -3.03
CA LYS A 53 -10.72 -1.12 -3.07
C LYS A 53 -10.05 -1.76 -1.85
N TYR A 54 -8.84 -1.31 -1.52
CA TYR A 54 -8.10 -1.82 -0.37
C TYR A 54 -8.63 -1.33 0.98
N ASP A 55 -9.16 -0.11 1.04
CA ASP A 55 -9.83 0.41 2.25
C ASP A 55 -11.06 -0.43 2.61
N PHE A 56 -11.89 -0.77 1.62
CA PHE A 56 -13.04 -1.66 1.82
C PHE A 56 -12.63 -3.07 2.23
N LEU A 57 -11.56 -3.61 1.61
CA LEU A 57 -11.02 -4.92 2.01
C LEU A 57 -10.56 -4.89 3.47
N LEU A 58 -9.73 -3.91 3.85
CA LEU A 58 -9.25 -3.77 5.22
C LEU A 58 -10.41 -3.62 6.21
N ALA A 59 -11.39 -2.76 5.93
CA ALA A 59 -12.56 -2.60 6.80
C ALA A 59 -13.30 -3.92 7.05
N ASN A 60 -13.55 -4.72 6.00
CA ASN A 60 -14.20 -6.02 6.12
C ASN A 60 -13.38 -6.99 6.99
N PHE A 61 -12.06 -6.97 6.87
CA PHE A 61 -11.18 -7.82 7.68
C PHE A 61 -11.06 -7.33 9.12
N LEU A 62 -11.01 -6.02 9.35
CA LEU A 62 -10.97 -5.44 10.70
C LEU A 62 -12.19 -5.85 11.51
N VAL A 63 -13.40 -5.86 10.91
CA VAL A 63 -14.61 -6.36 11.59
C VAL A 63 -14.41 -7.79 12.10
N LYS A 64 -13.87 -8.69 11.27
CA LYS A 64 -13.62 -10.08 11.65
C LYS A 64 -12.54 -10.21 12.74
N ILE A 65 -11.49 -9.41 12.64
CA ILE A 65 -10.36 -9.40 13.59
C ILE A 65 -10.81 -8.87 14.95
N ILE A 66 -11.55 -7.76 15.00
CA ILE A 66 -12.03 -7.12 16.24
C ILE A 66 -13.00 -8.04 17.01
N ILE A 67 -13.84 -8.80 16.31
CA ILE A 67 -14.79 -9.72 16.98
C ILE A 67 -14.06 -10.92 17.58
N ASN A 68 -12.91 -11.31 17.03
CA ASN A 68 -12.17 -12.47 17.48
C ASN A 68 -11.05 -12.09 18.47
N LYS A 69 -11.32 -12.34 19.76
CA LYS A 69 -10.42 -12.04 20.89
C LYS A 69 -8.99 -12.54 20.75
N LYS A 70 -8.75 -13.57 19.92
CA LYS A 70 -7.38 -14.04 19.68
C LYS A 70 -6.50 -12.94 19.10
N TYR A 71 -7.07 -11.98 18.38
CA TYR A 71 -6.35 -10.87 17.79
C TYR A 71 -6.26 -9.62 18.67
N ASP A 72 -6.85 -9.62 19.87
CA ASP A 72 -6.76 -8.49 20.82
C ASP A 72 -5.32 -7.96 20.99
N PRO A 73 -4.29 -8.81 21.08
CA PRO A 73 -2.92 -8.32 21.22
C PRO A 73 -2.48 -7.43 20.06
N VAL A 74 -2.92 -7.71 18.82
CA VAL A 74 -2.42 -7.00 17.62
C VAL A 74 -3.23 -5.75 17.27
N LEU A 75 -4.45 -5.59 17.80
CA LEU A 75 -5.37 -4.49 17.44
C LEU A 75 -4.75 -3.10 17.62
N GLU A 76 -4.07 -2.87 18.75
CA GLU A 76 -3.49 -1.55 19.05
C GLU A 76 -2.48 -1.10 17.99
N ASN A 77 -1.60 -2.00 17.56
CA ASN A 77 -0.57 -1.65 16.56
C ASN A 77 -1.13 -1.59 15.14
N ILE A 78 -2.24 -2.29 14.84
CA ILE A 78 -2.97 -2.10 13.59
C ILE A 78 -3.46 -0.65 13.51
N PHE A 79 -4.19 -0.18 14.53
CA PHE A 79 -4.72 1.18 14.54
C PHE A 79 -3.63 2.24 14.56
N LYS A 80 -2.57 2.08 15.38
CA LYS A 80 -1.43 3.00 15.36
C LYS A 80 -0.79 3.12 13.98
N THR A 81 -0.65 1.99 13.27
CA THR A 81 -0.06 1.98 11.92
C THR A 81 -0.94 2.74 10.92
N MET A 82 -2.26 2.56 11.02
CA MET A 82 -3.23 3.30 10.21
C MET A 82 -3.24 4.80 10.54
N ASP A 83 -3.27 5.17 11.83
CA ASP A 83 -3.24 6.55 12.31
C ASP A 83 -1.95 7.28 11.90
N PHE A 84 -0.82 6.55 11.90
CA PHE A 84 0.45 7.06 11.40
C PHE A 84 0.43 7.37 9.89
N GLY A 85 -0.51 6.76 9.16
CA GLY A 85 -0.80 7.09 7.77
C GLY A 85 -0.36 6.06 6.75
N TYR A 86 0.04 4.86 7.17
CA TYR A 86 0.29 3.77 6.23
C TYR A 86 -1.02 3.38 5.53
N SER A 87 -0.93 3.07 4.24
CA SER A 87 -2.11 2.75 3.46
C SER A 87 -2.68 1.36 3.74
N SER A 88 -3.97 1.20 3.47
CA SER A 88 -4.70 -0.03 3.77
C SER A 88 -4.12 -1.27 3.10
N ASN A 89 -3.63 -1.16 1.85
CA ASN A 89 -2.98 -2.26 1.15
C ASN A 89 -1.69 -2.72 1.84
N PHE A 90 -0.90 -1.79 2.38
CA PHE A 90 0.32 -2.14 3.11
C PHE A 90 0.01 -2.81 4.45
N VAL A 91 -0.98 -2.29 5.19
CA VAL A 91 -1.49 -2.92 6.42
C VAL A 91 -2.04 -4.32 6.14
N LEU A 92 -2.79 -4.50 5.04
CA LEU A 92 -3.28 -5.81 4.60
C LEU A 92 -2.14 -6.79 4.30
N GLY A 93 -1.10 -6.35 3.60
CA GLY A 93 0.10 -7.15 3.35
C GLY A 93 0.71 -7.67 4.64
N ILE A 94 0.83 -6.81 5.65
CA ILE A 94 1.36 -7.21 6.97
C ILE A 94 0.42 -8.21 7.65
N LEU A 95 -0.89 -7.94 7.67
CA LEU A 95 -1.89 -8.82 8.29
C LEU A 95 -2.02 -10.18 7.60
N SER A 96 -1.58 -10.33 6.36
CA SER A 96 -1.72 -11.57 5.60
C SER A 96 -1.06 -12.75 6.30
N LEU A 97 0.01 -12.54 7.09
CA LEU A 97 0.70 -13.60 7.82
C LEU A 97 -0.23 -14.38 8.75
N ILE A 98 -1.10 -13.65 9.47
CA ILE A 98 -1.95 -14.19 10.54
C ILE A 98 -3.43 -14.34 10.11
N ASN A 99 -3.71 -14.02 8.86
CA ASN A 99 -5.04 -14.12 8.27
C ASN A 99 -4.92 -14.65 6.83
N THR A 100 -5.16 -15.95 6.65
CA THR A 100 -5.09 -16.63 5.36
C THR A 100 -6.07 -16.07 4.34
N GLU A 101 -7.25 -15.61 4.76
CA GLU A 101 -8.24 -15.00 3.86
C GLU A 101 -7.70 -13.69 3.24
N VAL A 102 -6.94 -12.89 4.01
CA VAL A 102 -6.26 -11.70 3.49
C VAL A 102 -5.20 -12.10 2.46
N SER A 103 -4.38 -13.10 2.78
CA SER A 103 -3.34 -13.59 1.86
C SER A 103 -3.95 -14.14 0.56
N ASP A 104 -4.99 -14.97 0.66
CA ASP A 104 -5.71 -15.51 -0.49
C ASP A 104 -6.25 -14.40 -1.39
N ARG A 105 -6.74 -13.31 -0.80
CA ARG A 105 -7.25 -12.17 -1.56
C ARG A 105 -6.13 -11.42 -2.28
N ILE A 106 -4.99 -11.23 -1.65
CA ILE A 106 -3.80 -10.62 -2.28
C ILE A 106 -3.31 -11.49 -3.42
N ARG A 107 -3.22 -12.81 -3.19
CA ARG A 107 -2.77 -13.80 -4.18
C ARG A 107 -3.70 -13.91 -5.37
N GLU A 108 -5.01 -13.89 -5.15
CA GLU A 108 -6.02 -13.84 -6.21
C GLU A 108 -5.83 -12.60 -7.10
N ILE A 109 -5.66 -11.41 -6.50
CA ILE A 109 -5.40 -10.16 -7.23
C ILE A 109 -4.08 -10.26 -8.03
N SER A 110 -3.11 -10.99 -7.50
CA SER A 110 -1.77 -11.14 -8.06
C SER A 110 -1.65 -12.32 -9.05
N GLY A 111 -2.74 -13.04 -9.30
CA GLY A 111 -2.74 -14.24 -10.16
C GLY A 111 -1.95 -15.42 -9.59
N LYS A 112 -1.70 -15.46 -8.28
CA LYS A 112 -0.97 -16.52 -7.57
C LYS A 112 -1.94 -17.53 -6.95
N GLN A 113 -1.43 -18.73 -6.67
CA GLN A 113 -2.19 -19.76 -5.96
C GLN A 113 -2.46 -19.34 -4.51
N LYS A 114 -3.66 -19.70 -4.03
CA LYS A 114 -4.09 -19.55 -2.64
C LYS A 114 -3.17 -20.31 -1.68
N LEU A 115 -3.15 -19.89 -0.43
CA LEU A 115 -2.34 -20.54 0.60
C LEU A 115 -3.05 -21.75 1.17
N GLU A 116 -2.29 -22.83 1.31
CA GLU A 116 -2.60 -23.92 2.23
C GLU A 116 -1.53 -23.90 3.33
N PHE A 117 -1.92 -23.48 4.54
CA PHE A 117 -1.04 -23.49 5.69
C PHE A 117 -1.76 -24.06 6.89
N ASP A 118 -1.42 -25.30 7.23
CA ASP A 118 -1.82 -25.97 8.45
C ASP A 118 -0.57 -26.61 9.06
N PHE A 119 0.06 -25.85 9.95
CA PHE A 119 1.26 -26.29 10.64
C PHE A 119 1.30 -25.74 12.05
N LYS A 120 1.55 -26.65 12.99
CA LYS A 120 1.78 -26.37 14.40
C LYS A 120 2.67 -27.46 14.96
N LEU A 121 3.64 -27.10 15.79
CA LEU A 121 4.46 -28.06 16.51
C LEU A 121 3.70 -28.63 17.70
N ASP A 122 3.97 -29.87 18.08
CA ASP A 122 3.35 -30.48 19.27
C ASP A 122 3.83 -29.80 20.56
N GLU A 123 5.12 -29.48 20.62
CA GLU A 123 5.78 -28.83 21.76
C GLU A 123 6.23 -27.40 21.42
N GLU A 124 6.29 -26.55 22.45
CA GLU A 124 6.82 -25.20 22.31
C GLU A 124 8.34 -25.24 22.18
N VAL A 125 8.86 -24.62 21.11
CA VAL A 125 10.30 -24.51 20.86
C VAL A 125 10.73 -23.05 20.80
N GLU A 126 12.00 -22.77 21.11
CA GLU A 126 12.59 -21.45 20.87
C GLU A 126 12.94 -21.29 19.39
N PHE A 127 12.67 -20.10 18.84
CA PHE A 127 13.02 -19.73 17.48
C PHE A 127 14.53 -19.80 17.26
N ASP A 128 14.95 -20.56 16.25
CA ASP A 128 16.33 -20.68 15.79
C ASP A 128 16.39 -20.42 14.27
N ASP A 129 17.16 -19.41 13.86
CA ASP A 129 17.33 -19.07 12.44
C ASP A 129 17.94 -20.22 11.63
N ASN A 130 18.82 -21.02 12.26
CA ASN A 130 19.58 -22.06 11.57
C ASN A 130 18.78 -23.35 11.41
N ASN A 131 17.72 -23.52 12.20
CA ASN A 131 16.93 -24.75 12.26
C ASN A 131 15.42 -24.48 12.21
N LEU A 132 15.03 -23.43 11.49
CA LEU A 132 13.62 -23.11 11.31
C LEU A 132 12.95 -24.14 10.41
N ASN A 133 11.80 -24.67 10.85
CA ASN A 133 11.01 -25.60 10.04
C ASN A 133 10.71 -25.02 8.65
N SER A 134 10.88 -25.83 7.60
CA SER A 134 10.71 -25.37 6.21
C SER A 134 9.33 -24.79 5.95
N LYS A 135 8.25 -25.35 6.53
CA LYS A 135 6.88 -24.82 6.35
C LYS A 135 6.74 -23.41 6.92
N ILE A 136 7.37 -23.13 8.06
CA ILE A 136 7.36 -21.78 8.67
C ILE A 136 8.17 -20.81 7.81
N LYS A 137 9.36 -21.24 7.36
CA LYS A 137 10.22 -20.45 6.48
C LYS A 137 9.51 -20.10 5.17
N ASP A 138 8.90 -21.09 4.54
CA ASP A 138 8.13 -20.93 3.30
C ASP A 138 6.96 -19.97 3.53
N ARG A 139 6.22 -20.12 4.63
CA ARG A 139 5.12 -19.20 4.95
C ARG A 139 5.60 -17.75 5.15
N ILE A 140 6.75 -17.53 5.80
CA ILE A 140 7.33 -16.19 5.97
C ILE A 140 7.77 -15.62 4.61
N ASN A 141 8.40 -16.42 3.74
CA ASN A 141 8.76 -15.97 2.39
C ASN A 141 7.52 -15.56 1.58
N LEU A 142 6.47 -16.38 1.62
CA LEU A 142 5.19 -16.09 0.99
C LEU A 142 4.51 -14.84 1.58
N TRP A 143 4.74 -14.56 2.87
CA TRP A 143 4.26 -13.32 3.50
C TRP A 143 5.01 -12.08 3.00
N ILE A 144 6.34 -12.15 2.85
CA ILE A 144 7.12 -11.06 2.26
C ILE A 144 6.62 -10.77 0.85
N GLU A 145 6.35 -11.81 0.07
CA GLU A 145 5.72 -11.66 -1.25
C GLU A 145 4.34 -11.00 -1.16
N ASP A 146 3.46 -11.40 -0.23
CA ASP A 146 2.14 -10.79 -0.08
C ASP A 146 2.24 -9.28 0.25
N ILE A 147 3.21 -8.87 1.09
CA ILE A 147 3.47 -7.45 1.40
C ILE A 147 3.90 -6.70 0.14
N ILE A 148 4.80 -7.28 -0.64
CA ILE A 148 5.28 -6.68 -1.89
C ILE A 148 4.13 -6.60 -2.90
N ASP A 149 3.40 -7.68 -3.13
CA ASP A 149 2.31 -7.76 -4.10
C ASP A 149 1.18 -6.78 -3.76
N SER A 150 0.76 -6.74 -2.49
CA SER A 150 -0.28 -5.80 -2.04
C SER A 150 0.09 -4.34 -2.27
N THR A 151 1.39 -4.03 -2.29
CA THR A 151 1.90 -2.68 -2.55
C THR A 151 2.33 -2.46 -3.98
N THR A 152 2.50 -3.48 -4.81
CA THR A 152 3.05 -3.34 -6.17
C THR A 152 2.08 -3.77 -7.28
N ILE A 153 0.97 -4.41 -6.94
CA ILE A 153 -0.06 -4.90 -7.87
C ILE A 153 -1.37 -4.15 -7.63
N GLU A 154 -1.96 -3.64 -8.72
CA GLU A 154 -3.18 -2.81 -8.69
C GLU A 154 -3.13 -1.67 -7.63
N TYR A 155 -1.95 -1.09 -7.40
CA TYR A 155 -1.67 -0.14 -6.32
C TYR A 155 -2.00 1.33 -6.67
N SER A 156 -2.20 2.14 -5.63
CA SER A 156 -2.30 3.60 -5.73
C SER A 156 -0.91 4.23 -5.67
N ASN A 157 -0.57 5.03 -6.68
CA ASN A 157 0.67 5.79 -6.77
C ASN A 157 0.81 6.76 -5.59
N ILE A 158 -0.28 7.45 -5.22
CA ILE A 158 -0.28 8.42 -4.12
C ILE A 158 0.00 7.70 -2.79
N GLN A 159 -0.69 6.59 -2.54
CA GLN A 159 -0.49 5.81 -1.31
C GLN A 159 0.91 5.21 -1.22
N ASN A 160 1.46 4.72 -2.33
CA ASN A 160 2.83 4.20 -2.34
C ASN A 160 3.89 5.27 -2.11
N LYS A 161 3.75 6.46 -2.69
CA LYS A 161 4.64 7.60 -2.37
C LYS A 161 4.62 7.88 -0.87
N ARG A 162 3.43 7.94 -0.27
CA ARG A 162 3.27 8.12 1.17
C ARG A 162 3.94 7.00 1.96
N ASN A 163 3.74 5.74 1.60
CA ASN A 163 4.38 4.61 2.28
C ASN A 163 5.91 4.71 2.24
N ILE A 164 6.48 5.04 1.07
CA ILE A 164 7.93 5.24 0.92
C ILE A 164 8.43 6.36 1.82
N GLU A 165 7.73 7.50 1.85
CA GLU A 165 8.09 8.62 2.75
C GLU A 165 8.03 8.23 4.22
N LEU A 166 7.00 7.49 4.64
CA LEU A 166 6.85 7.04 6.03
C LEU A 166 7.94 6.02 6.40
N LEU A 167 8.27 5.10 5.49
CA LEU A 167 9.39 4.17 5.63
C LEU A 167 10.76 4.90 5.70
N ASP A 168 10.86 6.11 5.17
CA ASP A 168 12.09 6.93 5.22
C ASP A 168 12.16 7.84 6.47
N LYS A 169 11.01 8.22 7.07
CA LYS A 169 10.91 9.26 8.13
C LYS A 169 10.93 8.73 9.58
N ASP A 170 10.13 7.70 9.91
CA ASP A 170 10.15 7.10 11.25
C ASP A 170 9.71 5.63 11.19
N GLU A 171 10.69 4.76 11.35
CA GLU A 171 10.60 3.33 11.07
C GLU A 171 10.02 2.51 12.22
N LYS A 172 9.83 3.10 13.41
CA LYS A 172 9.57 2.29 14.62
C LYS A 172 8.17 1.68 14.64
N VAL A 173 7.14 2.43 14.23
CA VAL A 173 5.75 1.97 14.30
C VAL A 173 5.56 0.71 13.45
N ILE A 174 6.05 0.74 12.21
CA ILE A 174 5.89 -0.40 11.29
C ILE A 174 6.71 -1.61 11.71
N VAL A 175 7.93 -1.40 12.21
CA VAL A 175 8.79 -2.49 12.69
C VAL A 175 8.19 -3.15 13.93
N ILE A 176 7.63 -2.37 14.86
CA ILE A 176 6.93 -2.90 16.03
C ILE A 176 5.71 -3.71 15.60
N PHE A 177 4.93 -3.21 14.63
CA PHE A 177 3.76 -3.91 14.14
C PHE A 177 4.14 -5.23 13.44
N MET A 178 5.10 -5.22 12.51
CA MET A 178 5.62 -6.43 11.87
C MET A 178 6.19 -7.43 12.90
N ALA A 179 6.93 -6.95 13.89
CA ALA A 179 7.52 -7.78 14.94
C ALA A 179 6.44 -8.45 15.80
N GLN A 180 5.35 -7.74 16.05
CA GLN A 180 4.21 -8.31 16.76
C GLN A 180 3.48 -9.36 15.93
N ILE A 181 3.30 -9.11 14.63
CA ILE A 181 2.62 -10.03 13.71
C ILE A 181 3.41 -11.33 13.54
N ILE A 182 4.73 -11.26 13.35
CA ILE A 182 5.56 -12.47 13.27
C ILE A 182 5.61 -13.21 14.60
N SER A 183 5.67 -12.50 15.74
CA SER A 183 5.64 -13.13 17.06
C SER A 183 4.32 -13.84 17.32
N PHE A 184 3.21 -13.22 16.90
CA PHE A 184 1.87 -13.82 17.00
C PHE A 184 1.78 -15.08 16.16
N PHE A 185 2.19 -15.02 14.89
CA PHE A 185 2.19 -16.15 13.97
C PHE A 185 3.03 -17.34 14.48
N LEU A 186 4.25 -17.06 14.95
CA LEU A 186 5.14 -18.09 15.48
C LEU A 186 4.54 -18.72 16.74
N LYS A 187 3.94 -17.92 17.63
CA LYS A 187 3.28 -18.42 18.83
C LYS A 187 2.12 -19.37 18.51
N GLU A 188 1.29 -19.04 17.51
CA GLU A 188 0.22 -19.94 17.05
C GLU A 188 0.75 -21.29 16.54
N SER A 189 2.00 -21.31 16.07
CA SER A 189 2.72 -22.49 15.60
C SER A 189 3.54 -23.20 16.70
N ASN A 190 3.38 -22.81 17.98
CA ASN A 190 4.19 -23.27 19.12
C ASN A 190 5.69 -22.93 19.00
N ILE A 191 6.02 -21.74 18.47
CA ILE A 191 7.39 -21.22 18.39
C ILE A 191 7.47 -19.90 19.15
N SER A 192 8.32 -19.85 20.18
CA SER A 192 8.60 -18.64 20.94
C SER A 192 9.74 -17.85 20.31
N ILE A 193 9.63 -16.52 20.24
CA ILE A 193 10.67 -15.65 19.69
C ILE A 193 10.97 -14.50 20.65
N LYS A 194 12.26 -14.22 20.85
CA LYS A 194 12.71 -13.06 21.63
C LYS A 194 12.36 -11.77 20.89
N LYS A 195 11.88 -10.77 21.63
CA LYS A 195 11.49 -9.44 21.09
C LYS A 195 12.57 -8.82 20.20
N ALA A 196 13.83 -8.82 20.64
CA ALA A 196 14.94 -8.26 19.87
C ALA A 196 15.12 -8.95 18.51
N LYS A 197 14.89 -10.28 18.46
CA LYS A 197 14.99 -11.06 17.24
C LYS A 197 13.81 -10.78 16.29
N ALA A 198 12.59 -10.71 16.82
CA ALA A 198 11.41 -10.34 16.03
C ALA A 198 11.56 -8.93 15.40
N ILE A 199 12.12 -7.97 16.14
CA ILE A 199 12.45 -6.63 15.63
C ILE A 199 13.49 -6.73 14.51
N SER A 200 14.59 -7.45 14.72
CA SER A 200 15.65 -7.60 13.71
C SER A 200 15.14 -8.23 12.40
N ILE A 201 14.28 -9.24 12.47
CA ILE A 201 13.65 -9.84 11.27
C ILE A 201 12.75 -8.82 10.59
N SER A 202 11.98 -8.05 11.36
CA SER A 202 11.07 -7.03 10.82
C SER A 202 11.82 -5.89 10.14
N ASP A 203 12.98 -5.49 10.66
CA ASP A 203 13.85 -4.51 10.01
C ASP A 203 14.40 -5.02 8.67
N PHE A 204 14.78 -6.30 8.61
CA PHE A 204 15.20 -6.94 7.36
C PHE A 204 14.07 -6.94 6.32
N ILE A 205 12.88 -7.42 6.70
CA ILE A 205 11.70 -7.47 5.81
C ILE A 205 11.33 -6.07 5.33
N LYS A 206 11.30 -5.08 6.23
CA LYS A 206 11.06 -3.67 5.90
C LYS A 206 12.03 -3.17 4.83
N SER A 207 13.33 -3.49 4.96
CA SER A 207 14.34 -3.09 3.98
C SER A 207 14.05 -3.64 2.60
N ASP A 208 13.65 -4.91 2.50
CA ASP A 208 13.33 -5.54 1.23
C ASP A 208 12.04 -5.02 0.61
N VAL A 209 10.99 -4.81 1.42
CA VAL A 209 9.75 -4.16 0.95
C VAL A 209 10.03 -2.74 0.46
N ARG A 210 10.85 -1.97 1.19
CA ARG A 210 11.24 -0.61 0.79
C ARG A 210 11.97 -0.61 -0.56
N LYS A 211 12.91 -1.54 -0.77
CA LYS A 211 13.60 -1.69 -2.07
C LYS A 211 12.62 -2.03 -3.19
N ALA A 212 11.69 -2.95 -2.94
CA ALA A 212 10.66 -3.34 -3.91
C ALA A 212 9.74 -2.16 -4.27
N LEU A 213 9.29 -1.40 -3.28
CA LEU A 213 8.49 -0.19 -3.49
C LEU A 213 9.23 0.88 -4.31
N LYS A 214 10.52 1.09 -4.06
CA LYS A 214 11.35 2.06 -4.78
C LYS A 214 11.73 1.61 -6.21
N SER A 215 11.64 0.32 -6.52
CA SER A 215 11.94 -0.19 -7.87
C SER A 215 10.78 -0.01 -8.85
N ILE A 216 9.57 0.25 -8.36
CA ILE A 216 8.42 0.54 -9.20
C ILE A 216 8.57 1.93 -9.81
N LYS A 217 8.34 2.05 -11.12
CA LYS A 217 8.15 3.36 -11.76
C LYS A 217 6.84 3.96 -11.28
N ILE A 218 6.90 4.81 -10.26
CA ILE A 218 5.74 5.56 -9.80
C ILE A 218 5.55 6.74 -10.74
N ASP A 219 4.50 6.73 -11.54
CA ASP A 219 4.16 7.86 -12.40
C ASP A 219 3.93 9.13 -11.55
N GLU A 220 4.39 10.28 -12.05
CA GLU A 220 3.95 11.56 -11.52
C GLU A 220 2.44 11.70 -11.77
N VAL A 221 1.70 11.91 -10.67
CA VAL A 221 0.25 12.15 -10.69
C VAL A 221 0.04 13.64 -10.86
#